data_AF-A0A8I1DT55-F1
#
_entry.id   AF-A0A8I1DT55-F1
#
_cell.length_a   1.000
_cell.length_b   1.000
_cell.length_c   1.000
_cell.angle_alpha   90.00
_cell.angle_beta   90.00
_cell.angle_gamma   90.00
#
_symmetry.space_group_name_H-M   'P 1'
#
loop_
_entity.id
_entity.type
_entity.pdbx_description
1 polymer ?
#
loop_
_entity_poly.entity_id
_entity_poly.type
_entity_poly.pdbx_seq_one_letter_code
_entity_poly.pdbx_strand_id
1 'polypeptide(L)'
;VIAGTGSDMYSAICGGIGALRGPKHGGANEVAFEVQKRYDTPDEAEEDIKARVERKEVVIGFGHPVYTVSDPRNKVIKDVARELS
;
A
#
# COMPACT_ATOMS: atom_id res chain seq x y z
N VAL A 1 -15.47 12.74 11.74
CA VAL A 1 -16.87 12.38 11.41
C VAL A 1 -17.56 11.80 12.64
N ILE A 2 -17.32 10.55 13.03
CA ILE A 2 -18.02 9.88 14.16
C ILE A 2 -17.85 10.62 15.49
N ALA A 3 -16.62 10.87 15.94
CA ALA A 3 -16.39 11.64 17.17
C ALA A 3 -16.95 13.09 17.08
N GLY A 4 -17.03 13.65 15.88
CA GLY A 4 -17.58 14.99 15.65
C GLY A 4 -19.09 15.08 15.87
N THR A 5 -19.79 13.95 16.00
CA THR A 5 -21.21 13.90 16.39
C THR A 5 -21.40 13.65 17.89
N GLY A 6 -20.34 13.65 18.69
CA GLY A 6 -20.39 13.36 20.14
C GLY A 6 -20.50 11.87 20.49
N SER A 7 -20.24 10.97 19.53
CA SER A 7 -20.20 9.53 19.78
C SER A 7 -18.95 9.11 20.55
N ASP A 8 -18.97 7.92 21.14
CA ASP A 8 -17.90 7.40 21.98
C ASP A 8 -16.67 6.92 21.17
N MET A 9 -15.58 6.67 21.90
CA MET A 9 -14.30 6.27 21.33
C MET A 9 -14.35 4.91 20.64
N TYR A 10 -15.11 3.93 21.15
CA TYR A 10 -15.21 2.61 20.52
C TYR A 10 -15.87 2.72 19.16
N SER A 11 -16.96 3.49 19.07
CA SER A 11 -17.64 3.76 17.80
C SER A 11 -16.72 4.44 16.79
N ALA A 12 -15.93 5.42 17.22
CA ALA A 12 -14.95 6.09 16.36
C ALA A 12 -13.84 5.15 15.86
N ILE A 13 -13.29 4.31 16.75
CA ILE A 13 -12.24 3.35 16.42
C ILE A 13 -12.78 2.29 15.44
N CYS A 14 -13.96 1.73 15.70
CA CYS A 14 -14.59 0.75 14.81
C CYS A 14 -14.78 1.30 13.39
N GLY A 15 -15.22 2.56 13.26
CA GLY A 15 -15.30 3.23 11.96
C GLY A 15 -13.94 3.38 11.27
N GLY A 16 -12.90 3.73 12.03
CA GLY A 16 -11.52 3.80 11.53
C GLY A 16 -11.00 2.45 11.03
N ILE A 17 -11.25 1.37 11.77
CA ILE A 17 -10.90 0.00 11.37
C ILE A 17 -11.61 -0.36 10.07
N GLY A 18 -12.91 -0.07 9.96
CA GLY A 18 -13.70 -0.35 8.75
C GLY A 18 -13.15 0.38 7.52
N ALA A 19 -12.76 1.65 7.67
CA ALA A 19 -12.15 2.42 6.58
C ALA A 19 -10.77 1.88 6.18
N LEU A 20 -9.96 1.48 7.16
CA LEU A 20 -8.62 0.97 6.93
C LEU A 20 -8.63 -0.42 6.26
N ARG A 21 -9.66 -1.24 6.49
CA ARG A 21 -9.79 -2.58 5.91
C ARG A 21 -9.82 -2.61 4.37
N GLY A 22 -10.22 -1.53 3.72
CA GLY A 22 -10.35 -1.50 2.27
C GLY A 22 -9.02 -1.74 1.53
N PRO A 23 -9.03 -2.43 0.37
CA PRO A 23 -7.81 -2.75 -0.39
C PRO A 23 -7.10 -1.51 -0.96
N LYS A 24 -7.82 -0.39 -1.08
CA LYS A 24 -7.27 0.91 -1.52
C LYS A 24 -6.75 1.77 -0.37
N HIS A 25 -6.83 1.28 0.87
CA HIS A 25 -6.32 1.97 2.05
C HIS A 25 -5.33 1.09 2.81
N GLY A 26 -5.72 0.41 3.88
CA GLY A 26 -4.83 -0.40 4.70
C GLY A 26 -4.46 -1.75 4.07
N GLY A 27 -5.32 -2.32 3.22
CA GLY A 27 -5.04 -3.59 2.53
C GLY A 27 -4.06 -3.49 1.35
N ALA A 28 -3.49 -2.31 1.09
CA ALA A 28 -2.57 -2.13 -0.04
C ALA A 28 -1.25 -2.91 0.14
N ASN A 29 -0.83 -3.17 1.37
CA ASN A 29 0.38 -3.95 1.67
C ASN A 29 0.22 -5.43 1.33
N GLU A 30 -0.94 -6.03 1.60
CA GLU A 30 -1.26 -7.41 1.22
C GLU A 30 -1.20 -7.55 -0.30
N VAL A 31 -1.83 -6.64 -1.03
CA VAL A 31 -1.80 -6.66 -2.50
C VAL A 31 -0.38 -6.44 -3.05
N ALA A 32 0.43 -5.59 -2.40
CA ALA A 32 1.83 -5.39 -2.80
C ALA A 32 2.66 -6.67 -2.62
N PHE A 33 2.43 -7.43 -1.55
CA PHE A 33 3.07 -8.73 -1.35
C PHE A 33 2.63 -9.75 -2.41
N GLU A 34 1.33 -9.83 -2.70
CA GLU A 34 0.80 -10.70 -3.75
C GLU A 34 1.39 -10.37 -5.13
N VAL A 35 1.63 -9.09 -5.44
CA VAL A 35 2.31 -8.69 -6.67
C VAL A 35 3.76 -9.18 -6.68
N GLN A 36 4.51 -8.99 -5.58
CA GLN A 36 5.90 -9.44 -5.49
C GLN A 36 6.05 -10.96 -5.64
N LYS A 37 5.06 -11.72 -5.18
CA LYS A 37 5.04 -13.19 -5.25
C LYS A 37 4.68 -13.78 -6.62
N ARG A 38 4.32 -12.96 -7.61
CA ARG A 38 3.95 -13.43 -8.96
C ARG A 38 5.14 -13.91 -9.80
N TYR A 39 6.35 -13.54 -9.43
CA TYR A 39 7.53 -13.66 -10.27
C TYR A 39 8.60 -14.46 -9.55
N ASP A 40 9.28 -15.35 -10.29
CA ASP A 40 10.37 -16.14 -9.76
C ASP A 40 11.71 -15.41 -9.91
N THR A 41 11.78 -14.46 -10.84
CA THR A 41 12.98 -13.66 -11.11
C THR A 41 12.70 -12.15 -11.20
N PRO A 42 13.71 -11.30 -10.96
CA PRO A 42 13.58 -9.86 -11.15
C PRO A 42 13.25 -9.44 -12.59
N ASP A 43 13.76 -10.18 -13.59
CA ASP A 43 13.56 -9.84 -15.01
C ASP A 43 12.09 -10.05 -15.44
N GLU A 44 11.47 -11.13 -14.99
CA GLU A 44 10.03 -11.39 -15.20
C GLU A 44 9.15 -10.30 -14.57
N ALA A 45 9.54 -9.85 -13.36
CA ALA A 45 8.83 -8.78 -12.67
C ALA A 45 8.93 -7.47 -13.46
N GLU A 46 10.11 -7.13 -13.99
CA GLU A 46 10.31 -5.92 -14.77
C GLU A 46 9.48 -5.93 -16.06
N GLU A 47 9.45 -7.06 -16.78
CA GLU A 47 8.68 -7.20 -18.02
C GLU A 47 7.16 -7.03 -17.79
N ASP A 48 6.57 -7.76 -16.83
CA ASP A 48 5.13 -7.69 -16.59
C ASP A 48 4.71 -6.31 -16.05
N ILE A 49 5.48 -5.72 -15.13
CA ILE A 49 5.15 -4.40 -14.58
C ILE A 49 5.20 -3.32 -15.66
N LYS A 50 6.18 -3.35 -16.58
CA LYS A 50 6.20 -2.44 -17.73
C LYS A 50 4.94 -2.60 -18.60
N ALA A 51 4.58 -3.83 -18.94
CA ALA A 51 3.39 -4.11 -19.75
C ALA A 51 2.09 -3.62 -19.07
N ARG A 52 1.97 -3.76 -17.74
CA ARG A 52 0.83 -3.21 -16.97
C ARG A 52 0.75 -1.70 -17.01
N VAL A 53 1.89 -1.03 -16.86
CA VAL A 53 1.98 0.43 -16.93
C VAL A 53 1.60 0.94 -18.32
N GLU A 54 2.03 0.25 -19.39
CA GLU A 54 1.62 0.55 -20.76
C GLU A 54 0.10 0.44 -20.95
N ARG A 55 -0.52 -0.57 -20.34
CA ARG A 55 -1.98 -0.73 -20.29
C ARG A 55 -2.71 0.20 -19.31
N LYS A 56 -2.00 1.13 -18.66
CA LYS A 56 -2.53 2.08 -17.67
C LYS A 56 -3.16 1.41 -16.44
N GLU A 57 -2.71 0.21 -16.10
CA GLU A 57 -3.08 -0.43 -14.85
C GLU A 57 -2.42 0.29 -13.66
N VAL A 58 -3.13 0.36 -12.54
CA VAL A 58 -2.58 0.91 -11.29
C VAL A 58 -1.69 -0.13 -10.64
N VAL A 59 -0.42 0.20 -10.43
CA VAL A 59 0.52 -0.63 -9.67
C VAL A 59 0.41 -0.29 -8.19
N ILE A 60 -0.21 -1.19 -7.42
CA ILE A 60 -0.41 -1.00 -5.98
C ILE A 60 0.96 -0.97 -5.25
N GLY A 61 1.08 -0.07 -4.28
CA GLY A 61 2.34 0.20 -3.58
C GLY A 61 3.11 1.42 -4.11
N PHE A 62 2.67 2.01 -5.22
CA PHE A 62 3.27 3.21 -5.80
C PHE A 62 2.30 4.40 -5.84
N GLY A 63 2.86 5.61 -5.73
CA GLY A 63 2.12 6.87 -5.70
C GLY A 63 1.60 7.23 -4.32
N HIS A 64 1.46 8.53 -4.07
CA HIS A 64 0.86 9.05 -2.84
C HIS A 64 0.10 10.35 -3.16
N PRO A 65 -1.10 10.57 -2.60
CA PRO A 65 -1.87 11.80 -2.87
C PRO A 65 -1.21 13.06 -2.30
N VAL A 66 -0.25 12.91 -1.38
CA VAL A 66 0.43 14.03 -0.69
C VAL A 66 1.93 14.10 -1.01
N TYR A 67 2.62 12.95 -1.11
CA TYR A 67 4.07 12.97 -1.29
C TYR A 67 4.39 13.05 -2.79
N THR A 68 4.93 14.19 -3.21
CA THR A 68 5.24 14.46 -4.62
C THR A 68 6.66 14.10 -5.02
N VAL A 69 7.57 13.98 -4.04
CA VAL A 69 8.98 13.63 -4.27
C VAL A 69 9.25 12.18 -3.89
N SER A 70 9.03 11.82 -2.63
CA SER A 70 9.18 10.45 -2.12
C SER A 70 8.42 10.29 -0.82
N ASP A 71 8.01 9.06 -0.49
CA ASP A 71 7.51 8.75 0.85
C ASP A 71 8.71 8.53 1.79
N PRO A 72 8.97 9.40 2.77
CA PRO A 72 10.15 9.26 3.63
C PRO A 72 10.13 7.97 4.48
N ARG A 73 8.96 7.37 4.69
CA ARG A 73 8.79 6.12 5.44
C ARG A 73 9.32 4.92 4.64
N ASN A 74 9.34 5.02 3.30
CA ASN A 74 9.80 3.93 2.43
C ASN A 74 11.27 3.58 2.68
N LYS A 75 12.10 4.57 3.05
CA LYS A 75 13.53 4.39 3.29
C LYS A 75 13.74 3.50 4.51
N VAL A 76 13.06 3.82 5.60
CA VAL A 76 13.15 3.09 6.87
C VAL A 76 12.69 1.64 6.69
N ILE A 77 11.52 1.41 6.07
CA ILE A 77 11.02 0.04 5.90
C ILE A 77 11.85 -0.79 4.92
N LYS A 78 12.48 -0.14 3.92
CA LYS A 78 13.39 -0.80 2.99
C LYS A 78 14.67 -1.27 3.68
N ASP A 79 15.20 -0.48 4.61
CA ASP A 79 16.38 -0.86 5.38
C ASP A 79 16.06 -2.04 6.31
N VAL A 80 14.91 -2.01 7.01
CA VAL A 80 14.45 -3.15 7.81
C VAL A 80 14.24 -4.42 6.97
N ALA A 81 13.63 -4.30 5.79
CA ALA A 81 13.42 -5.45 4.91
C ALA A 81 14.74 -6.11 4.45
N ARG A 82 15.80 -5.31 4.24
CA ARG A 82 17.13 -5.80 3.89
C ARG A 82 17.82 -6.51 5.05
N GLU A 83 17.58 -6.09 6.29
CA GLU A 83 18.11 -6.78 7.48
C GLU A 83 17.45 -8.15 7.70
N LEU A 84 16.22 -8.35 7.21
CA LEU A 84 15.44 -9.57 7.37
C LEU A 84 15.57 -10.56 6.19
N SER A 85 16.23 -10.17 5.09
CA SER A 85 16.43 -10.99 3.89
C SER A 85 17.80 -11.65 3.89
#